data_AF-A0A800JZY6-F1
#
_entry.id   AF-A0A800JZY6-F1
#
_cell.length_a   1.000
_cell.length_b   1.000
_cell.length_c   1.000
_cell.angle_alpha   90.00
_cell.angle_beta   90.00
_cell.angle_gamma   90.00
#
_symmetry.space_group_name_H-M   'P 1'
#
loop_
_entity.id
_entity.type
_entity.pdbx_description
1 polymer ?
#
loop_
_entity_poly.entity_id
_entity_poly.type
_entity_poly.pdbx_seq_one_letter_code
_entity_poly.pdbx_strand_id
1 'polypeptide(L)'
;MALKRIGLGITLAALVAASACVSESEAPVGRFGTSKGGDDRSGPYDVVPGWWKPAPDHDATWTWGSASGAWPDTPDRILVVMWGDQRRQRQQGEENERNRNFLVAVNRDGNITENWAQWDSLFNRPHQIYINPYDPERAVWV
;
A
#
# COMPACT_ATOMS: atom_id res chain seq x y z
N MET A 1 -76.50 -40.41 -15.03
CA MET A 1 -75.75 -41.34 -14.17
C MET A 1 -74.71 -40.56 -13.41
N ALA A 2 -74.66 -40.76 -12.09
CA ALA A 2 -73.92 -39.97 -11.14
C ALA A 2 -72.47 -40.45 -10.91
N LEU A 3 -71.64 -39.50 -10.48
CA LEU A 3 -70.49 -39.59 -9.55
C LEU A 3 -69.22 -40.39 -9.90
N LYS A 4 -68.08 -39.68 -9.91
CA LYS A 4 -66.94 -39.79 -8.96
C LYS A 4 -65.82 -38.82 -9.40
N ARG A 5 -65.47 -37.77 -8.64
CA ARG A 5 -64.54 -37.73 -7.49
C ARG A 5 -63.19 -38.42 -7.75
N ILE A 6 -62.16 -37.66 -8.16
CA ILE A 6 -60.70 -37.74 -7.89
C ILE A 6 -60.11 -36.44 -8.51
N GLY A 7 -59.24 -35.63 -7.92
CA GLY A 7 -58.61 -35.60 -6.62
C GLY A 7 -58.24 -34.15 -6.29
N LEU A 8 -58.57 -33.77 -5.07
CA LEU A 8 -58.08 -32.60 -4.36
C LEU A 8 -56.60 -32.81 -4.11
N GLY A 9 -55.70 -32.04 -4.73
CA GLY A 9 -54.27 -32.26 -4.51
C GLY A 9 -53.29 -31.41 -5.30
N ILE A 10 -53.63 -30.19 -5.73
CA ILE A 10 -52.62 -29.28 -6.31
C ILE A 10 -53.00 -27.83 -5.96
N THR A 11 -52.92 -27.46 -4.68
CA THR A 11 -53.13 -26.05 -4.25
C THR A 11 -52.08 -25.53 -3.27
N LEU A 12 -50.92 -26.21 -3.11
CA LEU A 12 -49.90 -25.74 -2.16
C LEU A 12 -48.44 -25.93 -2.62
N ALA A 13 -48.14 -25.72 -3.89
CA ALA A 13 -46.76 -25.81 -4.40
C ALA A 13 -46.33 -24.64 -5.30
N ALA A 14 -47.12 -23.56 -5.39
CA ALA A 14 -46.85 -22.47 -6.34
C ALA A 14 -46.34 -21.16 -5.71
N LEU A 15 -46.24 -21.04 -4.38
CA LEU A 15 -45.82 -19.78 -3.72
C LEU A 15 -44.39 -19.76 -3.17
N VAL A 16 -43.60 -20.82 -3.35
CA VAL A 16 -42.19 -20.85 -2.88
C VAL A 16 -41.18 -20.51 -4.00
N ALA A 17 -41.64 -20.36 -5.24
CA ALA A 17 -40.75 -20.26 -6.41
C ALA A 17 -40.31 -18.83 -6.82
N ALA A 18 -40.65 -17.79 -6.06
CA ALA A 18 -40.34 -16.39 -6.44
C ALA A 18 -39.27 -15.71 -5.58
N SER A 19 -38.64 -16.42 -4.63
CA SER A 19 -37.70 -15.79 -3.68
C SER A 19 -36.25 -16.26 -3.79
N ALA A 20 -35.88 -17.00 -4.85
CA ALA A 20 -34.55 -17.63 -4.96
C ALA A 20 -33.67 -17.08 -6.10
N CYS A 21 -34.07 -16.01 -6.78
CA CYS A 21 -33.28 -15.42 -7.88
C CYS A 21 -32.87 -13.98 -7.60
N VAL A 22 -32.27 -13.72 -6.44
CA VAL A 22 -31.22 -12.70 -6.34
C VAL A 22 -29.94 -13.48 -6.15
N SER A 23 -29.30 -13.82 -7.27
CA SER A 23 -27.89 -14.19 -7.24
C SER A 23 -27.15 -12.87 -7.12
N GLU A 24 -26.68 -12.57 -5.91
CA GLU A 24 -25.69 -11.54 -5.69
C GLU A 24 -24.47 -11.92 -6.54
N SER A 25 -24.01 -11.00 -7.38
CA SER A 25 -22.89 -11.26 -8.29
C SER A 25 -21.61 -11.28 -7.46
N GLU A 26 -21.31 -12.40 -6.81
CA GLU A 26 -19.99 -12.62 -6.24
C GLU A 26 -18.99 -12.64 -7.39
N ALA A 27 -18.15 -11.60 -7.45
CA ALA A 27 -16.98 -11.61 -8.32
C ALA A 27 -16.18 -12.88 -8.02
N PRO A 28 -15.62 -13.55 -9.04
CA PRO A 28 -14.83 -14.74 -8.81
C PRO A 28 -13.63 -14.36 -7.93
N VAL A 29 -13.67 -14.74 -6.66
CA VAL A 29 -12.49 -14.79 -5.82
C VAL A 29 -11.60 -15.81 -6.51
N GLY A 30 -10.58 -15.33 -7.22
CA GLY A 30 -9.56 -16.20 -7.80
C GLY A 30 -9.07 -17.16 -6.71
N ARG A 31 -8.57 -18.34 -7.08
CA ARG A 31 -8.00 -19.31 -6.12
C ARG A 31 -6.92 -18.71 -5.21
N PHE A 32 -6.39 -17.55 -5.59
CA PHE A 32 -5.68 -16.61 -4.74
C PHE A 32 -6.42 -15.27 -4.74
N GLY A 33 -7.49 -15.17 -3.95
CA GLY A 33 -8.06 -13.88 -3.63
C GLY A 33 -6.97 -13.09 -2.93
N THR A 34 -6.61 -11.92 -3.46
CA THR A 34 -5.66 -11.04 -2.78
C THR A 34 -6.40 -10.42 -1.58
N SER A 35 -6.61 -11.19 -0.52
CA SER A 35 -7.00 -10.64 0.77
C SER A 35 -5.79 -9.94 1.37
N LYS A 36 -6.01 -8.80 2.02
CA LYS A 36 -4.99 -8.18 2.86
C LYS A 36 -4.59 -9.20 3.95
N GLY A 37 -3.31 -9.58 3.99
CA GLY A 37 -2.80 -10.60 4.92
C GLY A 37 -2.88 -12.04 4.38
N GLY A 38 -2.47 -13.02 5.20
CA GLY A 38 -2.53 -14.46 4.87
C GLY A 38 -1.23 -15.26 5.07
N ASP A 39 -0.12 -14.63 5.43
CA ASP A 39 1.17 -15.30 5.76
C ASP A 39 1.83 -14.66 7.00
N ASP A 40 1.07 -13.91 7.81
CA ASP A 40 1.56 -13.13 8.97
C ASP A 40 2.78 -12.23 8.70
N ARG A 41 3.12 -11.94 7.44
CA ARG A 41 4.30 -11.15 7.04
C ARG A 41 4.31 -9.74 7.61
N SER A 42 3.13 -9.16 7.83
CA SER A 42 2.95 -7.86 8.48
C SER A 42 2.59 -7.98 9.97
N GLY A 43 2.52 -9.19 10.52
CA GLY A 43 2.09 -9.46 11.88
C GLY A 43 0.69 -8.88 12.19
N PRO A 44 0.46 -8.36 13.41
CA PRO A 44 -0.84 -7.83 13.82
C PRO A 44 -1.19 -6.47 13.17
N TYR A 45 -0.36 -5.97 12.25
CA TYR A 45 -0.49 -4.62 11.72
C TYR A 45 -1.33 -4.57 10.44
N ASP A 46 -2.24 -3.61 10.42
CA ASP A 46 -2.98 -3.22 9.25
C ASP A 46 -2.12 -2.40 8.29
N VAL A 47 -1.68 -3.01 7.19
CA VAL A 47 -1.02 -2.28 6.09
C VAL A 47 -1.95 -1.19 5.56
N VAL A 48 -1.44 0.04 5.41
CA VAL A 48 -2.16 1.17 4.80
C VAL A 48 -1.77 1.24 3.32
N PRO A 49 -2.64 0.84 2.38
CA PRO A 49 -2.31 0.85 0.96
C PRO A 49 -2.03 2.26 0.46
N GLY A 50 -0.99 2.41 -0.36
CA GLY A 50 -0.66 3.70 -0.99
C GLY A 50 -0.22 4.78 -0.01
N TRP A 51 0.22 4.41 1.19
CA TRP A 51 0.80 5.36 2.16
C TRP A 51 2.02 6.08 1.58
N TRP A 52 3.00 5.32 1.08
CA TRP A 52 4.20 5.90 0.45
C TRP A 52 3.88 6.59 -0.87
N LYS A 53 4.14 7.89 -0.96
CA LYS A 53 3.88 8.74 -2.14
C LYS A 53 5.14 8.88 -3.01
N PRO A 54 4.99 9.11 -4.32
CA PRO A 54 6.12 9.52 -5.17
C PRO A 54 6.72 10.85 -4.69
N ALA A 55 8.01 11.09 -4.97
CA ALA A 55 8.60 12.41 -4.76
C ALA A 55 7.90 13.46 -5.65
N PRO A 56 7.88 14.75 -5.26
CA PRO A 56 7.23 15.79 -6.06
C PRO A 56 7.76 15.90 -7.50
N ASP A 57 9.02 15.52 -7.74
CA ASP A 57 9.66 15.56 -9.06
C ASP A 57 9.69 14.22 -9.81
N HIS A 58 9.03 13.18 -9.27
CA HIS A 58 8.89 11.89 -9.97
C HIS A 58 7.86 11.98 -11.11
N ASP A 59 8.32 11.70 -12.32
CA ASP A 59 7.51 11.71 -13.55
C ASP A 59 7.20 10.28 -14.02
N ALA A 60 7.14 9.98 -15.33
CA ALA A 60 7.02 8.60 -15.85
C ALA A 60 8.36 7.82 -15.88
N THR A 61 9.48 8.53 -15.81
CA THR A 61 10.84 7.98 -15.88
C THR A 61 11.38 7.61 -14.51
N TRP A 62 11.22 8.49 -13.51
CA TRP A 62 11.89 8.39 -12.21
C TRP A 62 10.96 7.96 -11.09
N THR A 63 11.46 7.07 -10.26
CA THR A 63 10.82 6.60 -9.03
C THR A 63 11.87 6.51 -7.93
N TRP A 64 11.42 6.25 -6.71
CA TRP A 64 12.26 5.90 -5.58
C TRP A 64 13.22 4.76 -5.87
N GLY A 65 14.49 4.94 -5.50
CA GLY A 65 15.46 3.86 -5.30
C GLY A 65 15.05 2.92 -4.17
N SER A 66 15.97 2.06 -3.74
CA SER A 66 15.71 1.15 -2.62
C SER A 66 15.50 1.93 -1.32
N ALA A 67 14.43 1.63 -0.59
CA ALA A 67 14.27 2.08 0.78
C ALA A 67 15.31 1.39 1.66
N SER A 68 16.05 2.16 2.45
CA SER A 68 17.14 1.61 3.27
C SER A 68 16.92 1.72 4.77
N GLY A 69 16.17 2.73 5.21
CA GLY A 69 15.93 2.96 6.63
C GLY A 69 14.77 3.93 6.85
N ALA A 70 14.11 3.82 8.00
CA ALA A 70 13.06 4.74 8.41
C ALA A 70 13.11 4.95 9.92
N TRP A 71 12.81 6.16 10.37
CA TRP A 71 12.74 6.53 11.78
C TRP A 71 11.44 7.31 12.08
N PRO A 72 10.52 6.74 12.86
CA PRO A 72 9.26 7.40 13.21
C PRO A 72 9.46 8.38 14.37
N ASP A 73 9.90 9.60 14.03
CA ASP A 73 10.20 10.64 15.02
C ASP A 73 8.96 11.11 15.78
N THR A 74 7.91 11.43 15.03
CA THR A 74 6.55 11.71 15.50
C THR A 74 5.54 11.21 14.46
N PRO A 75 4.24 11.13 14.75
CA PRO A 75 3.25 10.77 13.74
C PRO A 75 3.30 11.63 12.47
N ASP A 76 3.70 12.91 12.59
CA ASP A 76 3.76 13.85 11.47
C ASP A 76 5.17 14.11 10.94
N ARG A 77 6.15 13.33 11.42
CA ARG A 77 7.54 13.40 10.96
C ARG A 77 8.17 12.02 11.03
N ILE A 78 8.10 11.30 9.92
CA ILE A 78 8.73 9.99 9.75
C ILE A 78 9.85 10.20 8.74
N LEU A 79 11.09 10.06 9.19
CA LEU A 79 12.26 10.19 8.32
C LEU A 79 12.45 8.88 7.56
N VAL A 80 12.75 8.97 6.27
CA VAL A 80 13.02 7.81 5.41
C VAL A 80 14.28 8.09 4.60
N VAL A 81 15.25 7.16 4.66
CA VAL A 81 16.41 7.16 3.79
C VAL A 81 16.25 6.18 2.64
N MET A 82 16.60 6.66 1.46
CA MET A 82 16.47 5.99 0.17
C MET A 82 17.85 5.91 -0.49
N TRP A 83 18.05 4.99 -1.43
CA TRP A 83 19.21 5.02 -2.34
C TRP A 83 18.92 5.90 -3.55
N GLY A 84 18.59 7.16 -3.27
CA GLY A 84 18.25 8.17 -4.26
C GLY A 84 17.04 7.82 -5.12
N ASP A 85 17.00 8.35 -6.34
CA ASP A 85 16.01 7.97 -7.35
C ASP A 85 16.59 6.92 -8.30
N GLN A 86 15.72 6.09 -8.87
CA GLN A 86 16.05 5.18 -9.95
C GLN A 86 15.05 5.30 -11.10
N ARG A 87 15.44 4.84 -12.28
CA ARG A 87 14.51 4.72 -13.40
C ARG A 87 13.52 3.60 -13.14
N ARG A 88 12.24 3.84 -13.46
CA ARG A 88 11.20 2.80 -13.42
C ARG A 88 11.50 1.64 -14.36
N GLN A 89 12.04 1.96 -15.53
CA GLN A 89 12.48 0.98 -16.51
C GLN A 89 13.97 1.17 -16.76
N ARG A 90 14.75 0.15 -16.37
CA ARG A 90 16.18 0.14 -16.61
C ARG A 90 16.46 0.16 -18.12
N GLN A 91 17.38 1.02 -18.56
CA GLN A 91 17.86 1.05 -19.93
C GLN A 91 19.36 0.80 -20.00
N GLN A 92 19.77 0.05 -21.01
CA GLN A 92 21.18 -0.28 -21.23
C GLN A 92 21.92 0.93 -21.82
N GLY A 93 23.12 1.21 -21.31
CA GLY A 93 23.95 2.32 -21.78
C GLY A 93 23.56 3.70 -21.24
N GLU A 94 22.53 3.77 -20.39
CA GLU A 94 22.00 5.00 -19.80
C GLU A 94 22.24 5.02 -18.27
N GLU A 95 22.25 6.23 -17.70
CA GLU A 95 22.24 6.40 -16.24
C GLU A 95 20.87 6.00 -15.69
N ASN A 96 20.85 5.06 -14.74
CA ASN A 96 19.61 4.48 -14.20
C ASN A 96 19.32 4.91 -12.76
N GLU A 97 20.22 5.66 -12.14
CA GLU A 97 20.11 6.15 -10.76
C GLU A 97 20.39 7.66 -10.76
N ARG A 98 19.76 8.42 -9.87
CA ARG A 98 20.09 9.83 -9.64
C ARG A 98 20.38 10.03 -8.17
N ASN A 99 21.48 10.73 -7.89
CA ASN A 99 21.90 11.08 -6.54
C ASN A 99 21.07 12.26 -6.00
N ARG A 100 19.78 12.02 -5.77
CA ARG A 100 18.80 13.01 -5.30
C ARG A 100 17.76 12.35 -4.40
N ASN A 101 17.12 13.12 -3.53
CA ASN A 101 16.05 12.63 -2.65
C ASN A 101 16.52 11.52 -1.69
N PHE A 102 17.74 11.61 -1.15
CA PHE A 102 18.31 10.57 -0.29
C PHE A 102 17.63 10.48 1.08
N LEU A 103 17.16 11.61 1.62
CA LEU A 103 16.53 11.71 2.93
C LEU A 103 15.32 12.64 2.84
N VAL A 104 14.16 12.11 3.21
CA VAL A 104 12.90 12.85 3.28
C VAL A 104 12.21 12.64 4.61
N ALA A 105 11.39 13.60 5.01
CA ALA A 105 10.39 13.41 6.06
C ALA A 105 9.00 13.31 5.44
N VAL A 106 8.19 12.38 5.93
CA VAL A 106 6.78 12.26 5.59
C VAL A 106 5.89 12.40 6.81
N ASN A 107 4.66 12.85 6.61
CA ASN A 107 3.65 12.88 7.67
C ASN A 107 2.89 11.55 7.79
N ARG A 108 1.91 11.47 8.71
CA ARG A 108 1.10 10.27 8.96
C ARG A 108 0.36 9.74 7.73
N ASP A 109 0.07 10.59 6.75
CA ASP A 109 -0.62 10.25 5.51
C ASP A 109 0.36 9.87 4.38
N GLY A 110 1.67 9.89 4.68
CA GLY A 110 2.76 9.59 3.77
C GLY A 110 3.09 10.72 2.80
N ASN A 111 2.52 11.91 3.00
CA ASN A 111 2.88 13.08 2.22
C ASN A 111 4.27 13.57 2.63
N ILE A 112 5.11 13.89 1.65
CA ILE A 112 6.46 14.41 1.88
C ILE A 112 6.36 15.86 2.36
N THR A 113 6.88 16.11 3.56
CA THR A 113 6.87 17.42 4.22
C THR A 113 8.24 18.08 4.23
N GLU A 114 9.31 17.27 4.19
CA GLU A 114 10.69 17.75 4.11
C GLU A 114 11.45 16.94 3.06
N ASN A 115 12.26 17.61 2.24
CA ASN A 115 13.24 16.98 1.37
C ASN A 115 14.61 17.60 1.69
N TRP A 116 15.54 16.77 2.16
CA TRP A 116 16.85 17.23 2.65
C TRP A 116 17.90 17.28 1.53
N ALA A 117 17.47 17.69 0.33
CA ALA A 117 18.29 17.71 -0.87
C ALA A 117 19.55 18.58 -0.77
N GLN A 118 19.61 19.52 0.18
CA GLN A 118 20.83 20.29 0.47
C GLN A 118 22.02 19.41 0.87
N TRP A 119 21.77 18.17 1.31
CA TRP A 119 22.77 17.20 1.72
C TRP A 119 23.00 16.08 0.69
N ASP A 120 22.31 16.10 -0.46
CA ASP A 120 22.41 15.01 -1.44
C ASP A 120 23.85 14.77 -1.93
N SER A 121 24.68 15.82 -1.97
CA SER A 121 26.09 15.73 -2.36
C SER A 121 26.98 15.00 -1.33
N LEU A 122 26.52 14.85 -0.10
CA LEU A 122 27.21 14.10 0.95
C LEU A 122 26.83 12.62 0.96
N PHE A 123 25.68 12.28 0.40
CA PHE A 123 25.13 10.93 0.42
C PHE A 123 25.47 10.16 -0.86
N ASN A 124 25.55 8.84 -0.70
CA ASN A 124 25.66 7.90 -1.82
C ASN A 124 24.58 6.82 -1.68
N ARG A 125 24.62 6.07 -0.58
CA ARG A 125 23.60 5.09 -0.21
C ARG A 125 23.46 5.07 1.31
N PRO A 126 22.79 6.06 1.93
CA PRO A 126 22.61 6.09 3.37
C PRO A 126 21.73 4.90 3.80
N HIS A 127 22.05 4.32 4.95
CA HIS A 127 21.43 3.06 5.37
C HIS A 127 20.50 3.20 6.58
N GLN A 128 20.77 4.12 7.49
CA GLN A 128 20.10 4.17 8.79
C GLN A 128 19.87 5.61 9.21
N ILE A 129 18.91 5.79 10.11
CA ILE A 129 18.64 7.06 10.77
C ILE A 129 18.52 6.75 12.26
N TYR A 130 19.12 7.59 13.10
CA TYR A 130 18.98 7.54 14.54
C TYR A 130 18.65 8.92 15.10
N ILE A 131 17.73 8.96 16.07
CA ILE A 131 17.46 10.13 16.89
C ILE A 131 17.44 9.66 18.34
N ASN A 132 18.15 10.37 19.22
CA ASN A 132 18.01 10.12 20.66
C ASN A 132 16.72 10.81 21.16
N PRO A 133 15.70 10.08 21.62
CA PRO A 133 14.45 10.70 22.09
C PRO A 133 14.62 11.52 23.38
N TYR A 134 15.73 11.35 24.10
CA TYR A 134 16.04 12.07 25.33
C TYR A 134 16.99 13.26 25.12
N ASP A 135 17.51 13.46 23.91
CA ASP A 135 18.31 14.63 23.56
C ASP A 135 17.37 15.81 23.28
N PRO A 136 17.44 16.92 24.04
CA PRO A 136 16.58 18.08 23.81
C PRO A 136 16.83 18.74 22.44
N GLU A 137 18.02 18.61 21.86
CA GLU A 137 18.35 19.16 20.53
C GLU A 137 17.81 18.28 19.40
N ARG A 138 17.50 17.01 19.69
CA ARG A 138 16.94 16.01 18.75
C ARG A 138 17.75 15.91 17.46
N ALA A 139 19.07 15.83 17.58
CA ALA A 139 19.96 15.65 16.44
C ALA A 139 19.61 14.40 15.63
N VAL A 140 19.67 14.53 14.30
CA VAL A 140 19.44 13.43 13.35
C VAL A 140 20.78 12.89 12.89
N TRP A 141 21.03 11.61 13.17
CA TRP A 141 22.23 10.89 12.77
C TRP A 141 21.88 9.97 11.60
N VAL A 142 22.64 10.08 10.51
CA VAL A 142 22.38 9.37 9.24
C VAL A 142 23.64 8.64 8.80
#